data_AF-A0A2V9QM22-F1
#
_entry.id   AF-A0A2V9QM22-F1
#
_cell.length_a   1.000
_cell.length_b   1.000
_cell.length_c   1.000
_cell.angle_alpha   90.00
_cell.angle_beta   90.00
_cell.angle_gamma   90.00
#
_symmetry.space_group_name_H-M   'P 1'
#
loop_
_entity.id
_entity.type
_entity.pdbx_description
1 polymer ?
#
loop_
_entity_poly.entity_id
_entity_poly.type
_entity_poly.pdbx_seq_one_letter_code
_entity_poly.pdbx_strand_id
1 'polypeptide(L)' 'MEAEKIRNLTDEELRHQEQEMNDELFKLKFQLNMGQTESLKKLRGLRKDIARVKTVARERAAAGEKK' A
#
# COMPACT_ATOMS: atom_id res chain seq x y z
N MET A 1 7.54 -3.90 -2.16
CA MET A 1 8.37 -2.67 -2.18
C MET A 1 9.44 -2.67 -1.09
N GLU A 2 10.56 -1.99 -1.32
CA GLU A 2 11.57 -1.67 -0.29
C GLU A 2 11.06 -0.58 0.65
N ALA A 3 11.18 -0.81 1.95
CA ALA A 3 10.71 0.11 2.99
C ALA A 3 11.40 1.49 2.94
N GLU A 4 12.61 1.56 2.39
CA GLU A 4 13.38 2.80 2.27
C GLU A 4 12.78 3.79 1.28
N LYS A 5 12.23 3.31 0.15
CA LYS A 5 11.54 4.18 -0.82
C LYS A 5 10.28 4.80 -0.22
N ILE A 6 9.55 4.03 0.58
CA ILE A 6 8.34 4.50 1.29
C ILE A 6 8.71 5.54 2.36
N ARG A 7 9.87 5.40 3.01
CA ARG A 7 10.34 6.36 4.02
C ARG A 7 10.87 7.67 3.44
N ASN A 8 11.21 7.72 2.16
CA ASN A 8 11.71 8.93 1.49
C ASN A 8 10.62 9.76 0.81
N LEU A 9 9.42 9.21 0.61
CA LEU A 9 8.28 9.91 -0.01
C LEU A 9 7.65 10.91 0.95
N THR A 10 7.09 12.01 0.46
CA THR A 10 6.31 12.95 1.27
C THR A 10 4.96 12.38 1.72
N ASP A 11 4.32 12.97 2.73
CA ASP A 11 3.04 12.47 3.25
C ASP A 11 1.91 12.53 2.21
N GLU A 12 1.98 13.47 1.27
CA GLU A 12 1.05 13.58 0.14
C GLU A 12 1.28 12.46 -0.89
N GLU A 13 2.53 12.16 -1.22
CA GLU A 13 2.88 11.07 -2.13
C GLU A 13 2.51 9.70 -1.53
N LEU A 14 2.63 9.52 -0.22
CA LEU A 14 2.18 8.32 0.47
C LEU A 14 0.66 8.13 0.37
N ARG A 15 -0.11 9.21 0.49
CA ARG A 15 -1.57 9.17 0.29
C ARG A 15 -1.95 8.86 -1.15
N HIS A 16 -1.24 9.45 -2.12
CA HIS A 16 -1.45 9.17 -3.54
C HIS A 16 -1.17 7.70 -3.86
N GLN A 17 -0.03 7.17 -3.40
CA GLN A 17 0.28 5.75 -3.56
C GLN A 17 -0.76 4.86 -2.90
N GLU A 18 -1.26 5.20 -1.70
CA GLU A 18 -2.31 4.41 -1.06
C GLU A 18 -3.57 4.32 -1.92
N GLN A 19 -3.96 5.42 -2.58
CA GLN A 19 -5.11 5.44 -3.48
C GLN A 19 -4.86 4.57 -4.72
N GLU A 20 -3.73 4.75 -5.40
CA GLU A 20 -3.38 3.95 -6.59
C GLU A 20 -3.33 2.44 -6.27
N MET A 21 -2.75 2.07 -5.13
CA MET A 21 -2.69 0.69 -4.70
C MET A 21 -4.07 0.12 -4.33
N ASN A 22 -5.00 0.93 -3.82
CA ASN A 22 -6.38 0.48 -3.57
C ASN A 22 -7.14 0.25 -4.87
N ASP A 23 -6.94 1.10 -5.88
CA ASP A 23 -7.56 0.91 -7.20
C ASP A 23 -7.02 -0.34 -7.89
N GLU A 24 -5.72 -0.58 -7.79
CA GLU A 24 -5.09 -1.81 -8.30
C GLU A 24 -5.58 -3.05 -7.53
N LEU A 25 -5.79 -2.94 -6.21
CA LEU A 25 -6.40 -3.99 -5.40
C LEU A 25 -7.83 -4.29 -5.88
N PHE A 26 -8.61 -3.27 -6.23
CA PHE A 26 -9.97 -3.44 -6.74
C PHE A 26 -9.98 -4.18 -8.07
N LYS A 27 -9.10 -3.79 -9.01
CA LYS A 27 -8.92 -4.50 -10.28
C LYS A 27 -8.48 -5.95 -10.08
N LEU A 28 -7.53 -6.20 -9.18
CA LEU A 28 -7.07 -7.56 -8.85
C LEU A 28 -8.16 -8.41 -8.20
N LYS A 29 -9.00 -7.84 -7.32
CA LYS A 29 -10.17 -8.53 -6.77
C LYS A 29 -11.18 -8.90 -7.85
N PHE A 30 -11.38 -8.01 -8.83
CA PHE A 30 -12.27 -8.26 -9.95
C PHE A 30 -11.74 -9.40 -10.85
N GLN A 31 -10.44 -9.38 -11.16
CA GLN A 31 -9.77 -10.48 -11.88
C GLN A 31 -9.80 -11.80 -11.11
N LEU A 32 -9.68 -11.75 -9.79
CA LEU A 32 -9.80 -12.93 -8.93
C LEU A 32 -11.22 -13.52 -8.99
N ASN A 33 -12.25 -12.68 -8.93
CA ASN A 33 -13.65 -13.11 -9.08
C ASN A 33 -13.93 -13.70 -10.47
N MET A 34 -13.20 -13.26 -11.50
CA MET A 34 -13.24 -13.86 -12.85
C MET A 34 -12.50 -15.22 -12.94
N GLY A 35 -11.91 -15.72 -11.85
CA GLY A 35 -11.30 -17.05 -11.80
C GLY A 35 -9.81 -17.11 -12.14
N GLN A 36 -9.14 -15.96 -12.32
CA GLN A 36 -7.69 -15.94 -12.56
C GLN A 36 -6.90 -16.14 -11.26
N THR A 37 -6.42 -17.35 -11.02
CA THR A 37 -5.67 -17.73 -9.80
C THR A 37 -4.25 -17.16 -9.73
N GLU A 38 -3.65 -16.72 -10.84
CA GLU A 38 -2.36 -16.02 -10.83
C GLU A 38 -2.41 -14.68 -10.07
N SER A 39 -3.59 -14.06 -10.01
CA SER A 39 -3.81 -12.79 -9.31
C SER A 39 -3.68 -12.91 -7.78
N LEU A 40 -3.80 -14.11 -7.20
CA LEU A 40 -3.74 -14.34 -5.74
C LEU A 40 -2.39 -13.97 -5.12
N LYS A 41 -1.28 -14.32 -5.78
CA LYS A 41 0.07 -13.98 -5.30
C LYS A 41 0.29 -12.47 -5.35
N LYS A 42 -0.13 -11.82 -6.44
CA LYS A 42 -0.06 -10.35 -6.59
C LYS A 42 -0.91 -9.64 -5.55
N LEU A 43 -2.14 -10.12 -5.30
CA LEU A 43 -3.03 -9.57 -4.27
C LEU A 43 -2.40 -9.61 -2.87
N ARG A 44 -1.77 -10.73 -2.49
CA ARG A 44 -1.06 -10.85 -1.21
C ARG A 44 0.13 -9.90 -1.10
N GLY A 45 0.88 -9.72 -2.19
CA GLY A 45 1.97 -8.74 -2.26
C GLY A 45 1.47 -7.31 -2.07
N LEU A 46 0.43 -6.94 -2.82
CA LEU A 46 -0.17 -5.62 -2.79
C LEU A 46 -0.72 -5.26 -1.40
N ARG A 47 -1.42 -6.20 -0.74
CA ARG A 47 -1.91 -6.00 0.64
C ARG A 47 -0.79 -5.75 1.64
N LYS A 48 0.35 -6.44 1.50
CA LYS A 48 1.52 -6.24 2.37
C LYS A 48 2.16 -4.88 2.13
N ASP A 49 2.22 -4.44 0.88
CA ASP A 49 2.80 -3.14 0.56
C ASP A 49 1.89 -1.98 1.03
N ILE A 50 0.56 -2.08 0.89
CA ILE A 50 -0.39 -1.12 1.50
C ILE A 50 -0.21 -1.06 3.02
N ALA A 51 -0.07 -2.21 3.68
CA ALA A 51 0.15 -2.24 5.12
C ALA A 51 1.45 -1.52 5.52
N ARG A 52 2.53 -1.69 4.75
CA ARG A 52 3.81 -0.97 4.99
C ARG A 52 3.66 0.53 4.82
N VAL A 53 2.97 1.00 3.78
CA VAL A 53 2.68 2.43 3.57
C VAL A 53 1.93 3.01 4.78
N LYS A 54 0.88 2.33 5.23
CA LYS A 54 0.10 2.74 6.41
C LYS A 54 0.93 2.75 7.69
N THR A 55 1.80 1.76 7.88
CA THR A 55 2.70 1.73 9.04
C THR A 55 3.65 2.92 9.02
N VAL A 56 4.30 3.23 7.90
CA VAL A 56 5.22 4.38 7.80
C VAL A 56 4.47 5.70 8.00
N ALA A 57 3.28 5.86 7.42
CA ALA A 57 2.45 7.04 7.66
C ALA A 57 2.07 7.21 9.14
N ARG A 58 1.76 6.10 9.83
CA ARG A 58 1.47 6.11 11.27
C ARG A 58 2.72 6.39 12.11
N GLU A 59 3.88 5.83 11.75
CA GLU A 59 5.17 6.11 12.41
C GLU A 59 5.51 7.60 12.34
N ARG A 60 5.29 8.25 11.19
CA ARG A 60 5.48 9.70 11.03
C ARG A 60 4.52 10.53 11.87
N ALA A 61 3.23 10.18 11.85
CA ALA A 61 2.23 10.88 12.67
C ALA A 61 2.56 10.76 14.18
N ALA A 62 2.94 9.56 14.64
CA ALA A 62 3.32 9.33 16.03
C ALA A 62 4.65 10.02 16.42
N ALA A 63 5.57 10.21 15.48
CA ALA A 63 6.78 11.00 15.71
C ALA A 63 6.48 12.51 15.80
N GLY A 64 5.47 13.01 15.06
CA GLY A 64 4.99 14.39 15.14
C GLY A 64 4.21 14.70 16.42
N GLU A 65 3.44 13.73 16.95
CA GLU A 65 2.69 13.88 18.21
C GLU A 65 3.56 13.86 19.49
N LYS A 66 4.84 13.47 19.39
CA LYS A 66 5.76 13.43 20.54
C LYS A 66 6.46 14.78 20.83
N LYS A 67 5.99 15.89 20.26
CA LYS A 67 6.61 17.21 20.45
C LYS A 67 5.71 18.17 21.20
#